data_AF-A0A061B2N1-F1
#
_entry.id   AF-A0A061B2N1-F1
#
_cell.length_a   1.000
_cell.length_b   1.000
_cell.length_c   1.000
_cell.angle_alpha   90.00
_cell.angle_beta   90.00
_cell.angle_gamma   90.00
#
_symmetry.space_group_name_H-M   'P 1'
#
loop_
_entity.id
_entity.type
_entity.pdbx_description
1 polymer ?
#
loop_
_entity_poly.entity_id
_entity_poly.type
_entity_poly.pdbx_seq_one_letter_code
_entity_poly.pdbx_strand_id
1 'polypeptide(L)'
;MIEDEDNNPFTPIAEDEFTDLPLSQEEEEDNTQQEQQDTSPGWGDHTDDTTNETAPKAVPTTSEDSQKESPTGIATGTQAYNPEIYTSTSQHLFKDKTAVTIEIIDAGKSREGNTRGYIVYTIKCNDQIVRRRYSEFETLRNGLKRLFPTLIIPPIPEKHKITKYASAPTTAKEDTAIIDHRRRMLSVFLNRCVDIDSVRESSVFQNFLDPNSNWSEVLSLPPLSNIPKEILKADPIDPSNSLPAHSYLPIPSNSNMYVKETEDDKRFNAVASNAREYESVISGGVEKTNKRLVRHFAELGTEFSEAGAVFNGFSLQETAVLAAPLEKFGQVHDNSYLSTETAVDSLNFHFTEPLGESVQFASVVKEVIKFRQTKSMQLDIVARSLKHRLNQLKLIEKAEQESKRIQEALEAGEAKTGQINFDRKVAQEQEQARVQAEVSSSSEQLAPLQPKKTSMFKIPGMSKISTMITGEKDPDTLRDGSKQKVKEEINQLKHTYIAAERDLKRVTQSVSGELQRFQESKDEELKKMLAAYATTIVDWARHNLELWEEAKAQFPQDD
;
A
#
# COMPACT_ATOMS: atom_id res chain seq x y z
N MET A 1 -75.66 7.84 -16.68
CA MET A 1 -75.05 7.89 -15.35
C MET A 1 -73.57 7.66 -15.56
N ILE A 2 -72.90 8.80 -15.67
CA ILE A 2 -71.45 9.02 -15.62
C ILE A 2 -71.12 9.23 -14.12
N GLU A 3 -69.84 9.10 -13.75
CA GLU A 3 -69.17 9.37 -12.44
C GLU A 3 -68.49 8.09 -11.89
N ASP A 4 -67.21 8.05 -11.51
CA ASP A 4 -66.22 9.11 -11.29
C ASP A 4 -64.77 8.63 -11.45
N GLU A 5 -63.95 9.65 -11.70
CA GLU A 5 -62.49 9.80 -11.67
C GLU A 5 -61.73 8.96 -10.64
N ASP A 6 -60.56 8.45 -11.05
CA ASP A 6 -59.44 8.25 -10.12
C ASP A 6 -58.13 8.73 -10.79
N ASN A 7 -57.53 9.72 -10.16
CA ASN A 7 -56.41 10.52 -10.64
C ASN A 7 -55.13 10.02 -9.94
N ASN A 8 -54.31 9.23 -10.62
CA ASN A 8 -53.05 8.72 -10.07
C ASN A 8 -51.84 9.57 -10.58
N PRO A 9 -51.10 10.26 -9.70
CA PRO A 9 -50.06 11.22 -10.07
C PRO A 9 -48.65 10.62 -10.23
N PHE A 10 -48.51 9.33 -10.52
CA PHE A 10 -47.20 8.69 -10.71
C PHE A 10 -47.11 7.99 -12.06
N THR A 11 -46.76 8.76 -13.10
CA THR A 11 -46.13 8.22 -14.31
C THR A 11 -44.65 7.95 -14.02
N PRO A 12 -44.11 6.76 -14.39
CA PRO A 12 -42.70 6.47 -14.23
C PRO A 12 -41.90 7.31 -15.24
N ILE A 13 -40.85 7.96 -14.74
CA ILE A 13 -39.87 8.72 -15.53
C ILE A 13 -39.29 7.78 -16.59
N ALA A 14 -39.46 8.15 -17.85
CA ALA A 14 -38.91 7.47 -19.01
C ALA A 14 -37.39 7.30 -18.83
N GLU A 15 -36.92 6.10 -19.15
CA GLU A 15 -35.51 5.76 -19.23
C GLU A 15 -34.82 6.74 -20.20
N ASP A 16 -33.81 7.46 -19.70
CA ASP A 16 -32.94 8.30 -20.54
C ASP A 16 -32.16 7.40 -21.49
N GLU A 17 -32.69 7.25 -22.70
CA GLU A 17 -32.06 6.67 -23.87
C GLU A 17 -30.95 7.61 -24.36
N PHE A 18 -29.74 7.50 -23.78
CA PHE A 18 -28.55 8.13 -24.37
C PHE A 18 -27.25 7.40 -24.01
N THR A 19 -27.12 6.19 -24.56
CA THR A 19 -25.84 5.49 -24.74
C THR A 19 -25.65 5.22 -26.22
N ASP A 20 -24.69 5.91 -26.84
CA ASP A 20 -23.71 5.35 -27.79
C ASP A 20 -23.12 6.47 -28.66
N LEU A 21 -21.85 6.79 -28.42
CA LEU A 21 -21.02 7.45 -29.42
C LEU A 21 -19.70 6.66 -29.52
N PRO A 22 -19.42 6.02 -30.67
CA PRO A 22 -18.14 5.39 -30.89
C PRO A 22 -17.10 6.46 -31.24
N LEU A 23 -15.95 6.44 -30.57
CA LEU A 23 -14.76 7.19 -30.97
C LEU A 23 -13.69 6.18 -31.38
N SER A 24 -13.69 5.82 -32.65
CA SER A 24 -12.50 5.31 -33.37
C SER A 24 -12.86 5.15 -34.84
N GLN A 25 -12.34 6.04 -35.68
CA GLN A 25 -12.10 5.83 -37.10
C GLN A 25 -11.23 7.00 -37.58
N GLU A 26 -9.92 6.76 -37.64
CA GLU A 26 -9.02 7.47 -38.53
C GLU A 26 -9.00 6.69 -39.84
N GLU A 27 -9.28 7.38 -40.94
CA GLU A 27 -9.21 6.88 -42.31
C GLU A 27 -7.73 6.84 -42.74
N GLU A 28 -7.19 5.66 -43.01
CA GLU A 28 -5.98 5.51 -43.83
C GLU A 28 -6.37 5.02 -45.22
N GLU A 29 -5.85 5.72 -46.23
CA GLU A 29 -6.13 5.52 -47.64
C GLU A 29 -5.50 4.22 -48.18
N ASP A 30 -6.28 3.57 -49.04
CA ASP A 30 -5.98 2.37 -49.80
C ASP A 30 -4.86 2.59 -50.84
N ASN A 31 -3.88 1.69 -50.87
CA ASN A 31 -3.06 1.48 -52.06
C ASN A 31 -2.87 -0.02 -52.29
N THR A 32 -3.55 -0.50 -53.32
CA THR A 32 -3.62 -1.90 -53.72
C THR A 32 -2.46 -2.26 -54.65
N GLN A 33 -1.75 -3.36 -54.36
CA GLN A 33 -1.17 -4.25 -55.39
C GLN A 33 -0.74 -5.63 -54.84
N GLN A 34 -1.56 -6.63 -55.19
CA GLN A 34 -1.28 -8.01 -55.63
C GLN A 34 -0.32 -8.96 -54.89
N GLU A 35 -0.97 -10.00 -54.33
CA GLU A 35 -0.68 -11.44 -54.24
C GLU A 35 0.65 -12.01 -54.79
N GLN A 36 1.29 -12.87 -53.99
CA GLN A 36 1.46 -14.30 -54.34
C GLN A 36 1.89 -15.18 -53.14
N GLN A 37 1.34 -16.40 -53.13
CA GLN A 37 1.55 -17.54 -52.24
C GLN A 37 2.99 -18.09 -52.35
N ASP A 38 3.57 -18.68 -51.29
CA ASP A 38 3.58 -20.15 -51.10
C ASP A 38 4.59 -20.64 -50.03
N THR A 39 4.15 -21.69 -49.32
CA THR A 39 4.90 -22.83 -48.75
C THR A 39 5.97 -22.69 -47.65
N SER A 40 5.69 -23.41 -46.56
CA SER A 40 6.65 -24.06 -45.66
C SER A 40 7.47 -25.14 -46.40
N PRO A 41 8.67 -25.54 -45.90
CA PRO A 41 8.70 -26.75 -45.07
C PRO A 41 9.77 -26.73 -43.95
N GLY A 42 9.54 -27.58 -42.94
CA GLY A 42 10.48 -27.88 -41.84
C GLY A 42 11.51 -28.97 -42.16
N TRP A 43 11.85 -29.73 -41.11
CA TRP A 43 12.92 -30.75 -40.94
C TRP A 43 14.30 -30.12 -40.63
N GLY A 44 15.08 -30.50 -39.62
CA GLY A 44 15.04 -31.61 -38.67
C GLY A 44 16.45 -31.77 -38.07
N ASP A 45 16.52 -31.80 -36.74
CA ASP A 45 17.30 -32.75 -35.91
C ASP A 45 18.75 -33.11 -36.28
N HIS A 46 19.70 -32.85 -35.37
CA HIS A 46 20.61 -33.90 -34.89
C HIS A 46 21.40 -33.48 -33.63
N THR A 47 21.59 -34.50 -32.80
CA THR A 47 22.21 -34.62 -31.49
C THR A 47 23.73 -34.86 -31.55
N ASP A 48 24.34 -34.80 -30.34
CA ASP A 48 25.55 -35.51 -29.89
C ASP A 48 26.91 -35.08 -30.47
N ASP A 49 28.06 -35.20 -29.80
CA ASP A 49 28.46 -35.44 -28.40
C ASP A 49 30.01 -35.32 -28.39
N THR A 50 30.57 -35.15 -27.18
CA THR A 50 31.87 -35.62 -26.68
C THR A 50 33.24 -35.13 -27.22
N THR A 51 34.03 -34.68 -26.22
CA THR A 51 35.49 -34.92 -25.98
C THR A 51 36.53 -34.11 -26.79
N ASN A 52 37.70 -33.71 -26.28
CA ASN A 52 38.49 -34.22 -25.16
C ASN A 52 39.57 -33.19 -24.72
N GLU A 53 39.99 -33.29 -23.44
CA GLU A 53 41.35 -33.10 -22.85
C GLU A 53 42.31 -32.05 -23.46
N THR A 54 43.01 -31.19 -22.70
CA THR A 54 44.09 -31.58 -21.76
C THR A 54 44.57 -30.36 -20.95
N ALA A 55 44.95 -30.61 -19.69
CA ALA A 55 45.50 -29.67 -18.68
C ALA A 55 47.05 -29.51 -18.82
N PRO A 56 47.83 -29.03 -17.81
CA PRO A 56 47.86 -27.75 -17.08
C PRO A 56 49.31 -27.14 -16.91
N LYS A 57 49.42 -26.08 -16.07
CA LYS A 57 50.63 -25.50 -15.39
C LYS A 57 51.45 -24.51 -16.24
N ALA A 58 52.12 -23.48 -15.72
CA ALA A 58 52.54 -23.13 -14.36
C ALA A 58 52.67 -21.59 -14.20
N VAL A 59 52.64 -21.13 -12.94
CA VAL A 59 53.03 -19.81 -12.46
C VAL A 59 54.56 -19.64 -12.55
N PRO A 60 55.09 -18.42 -12.72
CA PRO A 60 55.92 -17.86 -11.64
C PRO A 60 55.64 -16.38 -11.34
N THR A 61 55.67 -16.11 -10.04
CA THR A 61 56.01 -14.87 -9.33
C THR A 61 57.27 -14.18 -9.87
N THR A 62 57.29 -12.84 -9.92
CA THR A 62 58.30 -11.97 -9.26
C THR A 62 57.99 -10.49 -9.38
N SER A 63 58.47 -9.78 -8.37
CA SER A 63 58.31 -8.40 -7.92
C SER A 63 59.16 -7.36 -8.68
N GLU A 64 58.96 -6.09 -8.29
CA GLU A 64 59.86 -4.92 -8.34
C GLU A 64 59.69 -3.87 -9.47
N ASP A 65 58.99 -2.79 -9.06
CA ASP A 65 59.46 -1.39 -8.99
C ASP A 65 60.21 -0.76 -10.16
N SER A 66 59.64 0.34 -10.70
CA SER A 66 60.38 1.57 -11.07
C SER A 66 59.43 2.66 -11.61
N GLN A 67 59.44 3.81 -10.94
CA GLN A 67 58.90 5.07 -11.42
C GLN A 67 59.62 5.60 -12.66
N LYS A 68 58.88 6.20 -13.61
CA LYS A 68 59.29 7.41 -14.34
C LYS A 68 58.10 8.12 -15.00
N GLU A 69 58.07 9.45 -14.84
CA GLU A 69 57.02 10.38 -15.21
C GLU A 69 56.96 10.69 -16.73
N SER A 70 55.71 10.74 -17.25
CA SER A 70 55.08 11.73 -18.19
C SER A 70 55.66 11.99 -19.61
N PRO A 71 54.88 12.51 -20.61
CA PRO A 71 53.56 13.15 -20.54
C PRO A 71 52.53 12.83 -21.68
N THR A 72 51.28 13.30 -21.44
CA THR A 72 50.27 13.81 -22.40
C THR A 72 49.53 12.87 -23.38
N GLY A 73 48.20 12.88 -23.25
CA GLY A 73 47.26 12.45 -24.30
C GLY A 73 45.84 12.23 -23.77
N ILE A 74 45.11 13.32 -23.49
CA ILE A 74 43.67 13.26 -23.16
C ILE A 74 42.92 12.81 -24.42
N ALA A 75 42.42 11.57 -24.40
CA ALA A 75 41.40 11.10 -25.33
C ALA A 75 40.10 10.90 -24.54
N THR A 76 39.24 11.91 -24.58
CA THR A 76 37.87 11.86 -24.11
C THR A 76 37.06 10.88 -24.97
N GLY A 77 37.02 9.62 -24.55
CA GLY A 77 36.02 8.65 -24.97
C GLY A 77 35.14 8.34 -23.77
N THR A 78 34.06 9.09 -23.57
CA THR A 78 33.01 8.71 -22.61
C THR A 78 32.38 7.42 -23.10
N GLN A 79 32.83 6.28 -22.55
CA GLN A 79 32.08 5.03 -22.62
C GLN A 79 30.70 5.31 -22.01
N ALA A 80 29.66 4.95 -22.74
CA ALA A 80 28.28 5.09 -22.29
C ALA A 80 28.14 4.40 -20.92
N TYR A 81 27.60 5.15 -19.94
CA TYR A 81 27.28 4.64 -18.61
C TYR A 81 26.34 3.44 -18.75
N ASN A 82 26.85 2.24 -18.48
CA ASN A 82 26.02 1.03 -18.39
C ASN A 82 25.65 0.83 -16.91
N PRO A 83 24.42 1.16 -16.49
CA PRO A 83 24.00 1.07 -15.10
C PRO A 83 24.08 -0.36 -14.54
N GLU A 84 24.06 -1.40 -15.39
CA GLU A 84 24.12 -2.79 -14.92
C GLU A 84 25.53 -3.26 -14.52
N ILE A 85 26.59 -2.55 -14.94
CA ILE A 85 27.98 -2.93 -14.63
C ILE A 85 28.45 -2.27 -13.31
N TYR A 86 27.79 -1.19 -12.89
CA TYR A 86 28.18 -0.38 -11.72
C TYR A 86 27.17 -0.42 -10.56
N THR A 87 26.14 -1.26 -10.63
CA THR A 87 25.32 -1.59 -9.48
C THR A 87 26.19 -2.23 -8.39
N SER A 88 26.19 -1.64 -7.19
CA SER A 88 27.02 -2.09 -6.06
C SER A 88 26.85 -3.61 -5.86
N THR A 89 27.92 -4.32 -5.50
CA THR A 89 27.86 -5.76 -5.16
C THR A 89 26.75 -6.07 -4.14
N SER A 90 26.45 -5.11 -3.26
CA SER A 90 25.31 -5.18 -2.35
C SER A 90 23.94 -5.17 -3.04
N GLN A 91 23.73 -4.38 -4.10
CA GLN A 91 22.45 -4.32 -4.83
C GLN A 91 22.13 -5.61 -5.59
N HIS A 92 23.16 -6.29 -6.14
CA HIS A 92 22.96 -7.61 -6.74
C HIS A 92 22.58 -8.68 -5.72
N LEU A 93 23.08 -8.57 -4.48
CA LEU A 93 22.77 -9.50 -3.40
C LEU A 93 21.28 -9.49 -3.04
N PHE A 94 20.64 -8.32 -3.07
CA PHE A 94 19.21 -8.19 -2.78
C PHE A 94 18.30 -8.65 -3.93
N LYS A 95 18.83 -8.94 -5.13
CA LYS A 95 18.01 -9.54 -6.20
C LYS A 95 17.67 -10.99 -5.88
N ASP A 96 18.61 -11.75 -5.34
CA ASP A 96 18.39 -13.13 -4.91
C ASP A 96 17.88 -13.17 -3.46
N LYS A 97 16.60 -13.54 -3.31
CA LYS A 97 15.97 -13.73 -2.00
C LYS A 97 16.78 -14.67 -1.09
N THR A 98 17.36 -15.74 -1.63
CA THR A 98 18.06 -16.75 -0.83
C THR A 98 19.42 -16.27 -0.30
N ALA A 99 19.95 -15.20 -0.91
CA ALA A 99 21.22 -14.59 -0.52
C ALA A 99 21.06 -13.50 0.58
N VAL A 100 19.82 -13.20 1.00
CA VAL A 100 19.53 -12.19 2.04
C VAL A 100 19.07 -12.88 3.31
N THR A 101 19.91 -12.79 4.35
CA THR A 101 19.60 -13.28 5.70
C THR A 101 19.52 -12.11 6.67
N ILE A 102 18.39 -11.97 7.37
CA ILE A 102 18.15 -10.87 8.31
C ILE A 102 17.70 -11.40 9.67
N GLU A 103 18.43 -11.03 10.71
CA GLU A 103 18.13 -11.39 12.09
C GLU A 103 18.33 -10.19 13.04
N ILE A 104 17.40 -9.99 13.98
CA ILE A 104 17.61 -9.04 15.09
C ILE A 104 18.22 -9.80 16.27
N ILE A 105 19.55 -9.68 16.38
CA ILE A 105 20.38 -10.44 17.32
C ILE A 105 20.39 -9.86 18.74
N ASP A 106 20.09 -8.56 18.90
CA ASP A 106 20.08 -7.90 20.21
C ASP A 106 19.08 -6.73 20.24
N ALA A 107 18.52 -6.46 21.43
CA ALA A 107 17.63 -5.35 21.70
C ALA A 107 17.96 -4.77 23.08
N GLY A 108 18.65 -3.62 23.10
CA GLY A 108 19.22 -3.05 24.32
C GLY A 108 19.01 -1.55 24.45
N LYS A 109 19.08 -1.04 25.69
CA LYS A 109 19.04 0.40 25.94
C LYS A 109 20.32 1.06 25.45
N SER A 110 20.19 2.09 24.60
CA SER A 110 21.33 2.92 24.23
C SER A 110 21.89 3.66 25.45
N ARG A 111 23.21 3.59 25.61
CA ARG A 111 23.98 4.39 26.60
C ARG A 111 24.45 5.73 26.02
N GLU A 112 24.11 6.00 24.76
CA GLU A 112 24.61 7.12 23.97
C GLU A 112 23.62 8.30 24.02
N GLY A 113 23.93 9.29 24.86
CA GLY A 113 23.31 10.64 24.83
C GLY A 113 21.90 10.79 25.43
N ASN A 114 21.81 11.60 26.49
CA ASN A 114 20.63 12.11 27.19
C ASN A 114 19.90 11.13 28.16
N THR A 115 19.40 11.69 29.27
CA THR A 115 18.89 11.00 30.49
C THR A 115 17.67 10.08 30.28
N ARG A 116 17.04 10.09 29.10
CA ARG A 116 15.98 9.14 28.71
C ARG A 116 16.48 8.23 27.59
N GLY A 117 17.23 7.19 27.96
CA GLY A 117 17.70 6.19 26.98
C GLY A 117 16.53 5.54 26.23
N TYR A 118 16.77 5.17 24.97
CA TYR A 118 15.83 4.49 24.08
C TYR A 118 16.32 3.08 23.74
N ILE A 119 15.41 2.20 23.30
CA ILE A 119 15.76 0.84 22.87
C ILE A 119 16.26 0.86 21.43
N VAL A 120 17.40 0.20 21.22
CA VAL A 120 18.06 0.02 19.93
C VAL A 120 18.08 -1.46 19.60
N TYR A 121 17.69 -1.78 18.38
CA TYR A 121 17.70 -3.12 17.82
C TYR A 121 18.94 -3.27 16.95
N THR A 122 19.75 -4.28 17.24
CA THR A 122 20.94 -4.63 16.46
C THR A 122 20.52 -5.66 15.43
N ILE A 123 20.53 -5.25 14.16
CA ILE A 123 20.11 -6.04 13.01
C ILE A 123 21.37 -6.57 12.34
N LYS A 124 21.47 -7.88 12.22
CA LYS A 124 22.46 -8.55 11.38
C LYS A 124 21.83 -8.82 10.02
N CYS A 125 22.41 -8.23 8.97
CA CYS A 125 22.04 -8.48 7.59
C CYS A 125 23.25 -9.10 6.89
N ASN A 126 23.21 -10.40 6.63
CA ASN A 126 24.37 -11.19 6.21
C ASN A 126 25.56 -10.96 7.18
N ASP A 127 26.69 -10.44 6.70
CA ASP A 127 27.87 -10.15 7.54
C ASP A 127 27.90 -8.70 8.07
N GLN A 128 26.89 -7.89 7.78
CA GLN A 128 26.81 -6.51 8.22
C GLN A 128 25.92 -6.35 9.45
N ILE A 129 26.29 -5.43 10.33
CA ILE A 129 25.53 -5.12 11.55
C ILE A 129 25.13 -3.66 11.53
N VAL A 130 23.83 -3.41 11.57
CA VAL A 130 23.25 -2.06 11.65
C VAL A 130 22.39 -1.92 12.90
N ARG A 131 22.36 -0.73 13.49
CA ARG A 131 21.59 -0.44 14.69
C ARG A 131 20.48 0.54 14.36
N ARG A 132 19.23 0.15 14.64
CA ARG A 132 18.04 0.97 14.38
C ARG A 132 17.13 1.03 15.60
N ARG A 133 16.46 2.15 15.83
CA ARG A 133 15.45 2.31 16.90
C ARG A 133 14.03 2.11 16.36
N TYR A 134 13.07 1.78 17.22
CA TYR A 134 11.67 1.54 16.82
C TYR A 134 11.06 2.63 15.92
N SER A 135 11.30 3.92 16.22
CA SER A 135 10.75 5.02 15.40
C SER A 135 11.31 5.05 13.97
N GLU A 136 12.48 4.46 13.74
CA GLU A 136 13.04 4.34 12.38
C GLU A 136 12.33 3.26 11.58
N PHE A 137 11.97 2.12 12.20
CA PHE A 137 11.09 1.12 11.60
C PHE A 137 9.72 1.71 11.25
N GLU A 138 9.16 2.56 12.12
CA GLU A 138 7.91 3.28 11.87
C GLU A 138 8.02 4.17 10.61
N THR A 139 9.11 4.95 10.49
CA THR A 139 9.35 5.77 9.29
C THR A 139 9.67 4.94 8.05
N LEU A 140 10.35 3.79 8.18
CA LEU A 140 10.60 2.88 7.07
C LEU A 140 9.29 2.36 6.53
N ARG A 141 8.44 1.79 7.40
CA ARG A 141 7.13 1.26 7.00
C ARG A 141 6.27 2.34 6.33
N ASN A 142 6.25 3.56 6.89
CA ASN A 142 5.51 4.67 6.30
C ASN A 142 6.08 5.08 4.93
N GLY A 143 7.40 5.05 4.76
CA GLY A 143 8.07 5.27 3.48
C GLY A 143 7.68 4.21 2.45
N LEU A 144 7.72 2.93 2.83
CA LEU A 144 7.32 1.80 1.97
C LEU A 144 5.85 1.88 1.57
N LYS A 145 4.94 2.24 2.50
CA LYS A 145 3.52 2.46 2.18
C LYS A 145 3.30 3.59 1.16
N ARG A 146 4.14 4.62 1.19
CA ARG A 146 4.08 5.74 0.24
C ARG A 146 4.71 5.41 -1.11
N LEU A 147 5.76 4.58 -1.12
CA LEU A 147 6.40 4.10 -2.36
C LEU A 147 5.58 3.04 -3.08
N PHE A 148 4.88 2.20 -2.33
CA PHE A 148 4.18 1.03 -2.85
C PHE A 148 2.73 0.99 -2.35
N PRO A 149 1.87 1.95 -2.75
CA PRO A 149 0.52 2.09 -2.20
C PRO A 149 -0.43 0.95 -2.61
N THR A 150 -0.06 0.15 -3.61
CA THR A 150 -0.83 -1.02 -4.06
C THR A 150 -0.40 -2.34 -3.40
N LEU A 151 0.69 -2.35 -2.62
CA LEU A 151 1.23 -3.55 -1.97
C LEU A 151 0.80 -3.63 -0.50
N ILE A 152 0.61 -4.85 0.00
CA ILE A 152 0.31 -5.16 1.39
C ILE A 152 1.64 -5.16 2.17
N ILE A 153 2.02 -3.97 2.63
CA ILE A 153 3.23 -3.79 3.44
C ILE A 153 3.02 -4.38 4.85
N PRO A 154 3.89 -5.31 5.31
CA PRO A 154 3.74 -5.97 6.59
C PRO A 154 3.56 -4.98 7.75
N PRO A 155 2.71 -5.28 8.75
CA PRO A 155 2.52 -4.42 9.89
C PRO A 155 3.72 -4.49 10.84
N ILE A 156 3.83 -3.49 11.72
CA ILE A 156 4.82 -3.45 12.81
C ILE A 156 4.07 -3.42 14.15
N PRO A 157 4.65 -3.95 15.24
CA PRO A 157 3.97 -4.03 16.53
C PRO A 157 3.60 -2.64 17.03
N GLU A 158 2.48 -2.50 17.74
CA GLU A 158 1.98 -1.19 18.17
C GLU A 158 2.96 -0.39 19.04
N LYS A 159 2.83 0.93 18.99
CA LYS A 159 3.64 1.84 19.79
C LYS A 159 3.16 1.88 21.25
N HIS A 160 3.68 0.96 22.04
CA HIS A 160 3.55 0.99 23.50
C HIS A 160 4.42 2.13 24.09
N LYS A 161 3.85 2.90 25.02
CA LYS A 161 4.58 3.91 25.80
C LYS A 161 5.50 3.19 26.80
N ILE A 162 6.77 2.97 26.45
CA ILE A 162 7.80 2.37 27.34
C ILE A 162 8.28 3.41 28.40
N THR A 163 7.41 4.33 28.83
CA THR A 163 7.80 5.47 29.67
C THR A 163 8.04 5.12 31.14
N LYS A 164 7.72 3.89 31.59
CA LYS A 164 7.76 3.49 33.00
C LYS A 164 9.07 2.81 33.44
N TYR A 165 9.92 2.40 32.50
CA TYR A 165 11.22 1.77 32.76
C TYR A 165 12.18 2.61 33.62
N ALA A 166 11.96 3.93 33.73
CA ALA A 166 12.82 4.84 34.48
C ALA A 166 12.34 5.16 35.91
N SER A 167 11.16 4.69 36.33
CA SER A 167 10.53 5.14 37.59
C SER A 167 10.21 4.05 38.61
N ALA A 168 10.21 2.76 38.24
CA ALA A 168 9.93 1.69 39.21
C ALA A 168 10.54 0.32 38.81
N PRO A 169 11.18 -0.42 39.74
CA PRO A 169 11.78 -1.74 39.46
C PRO A 169 10.75 -2.87 39.27
N THR A 170 9.49 -2.68 39.67
CA THR A 170 8.44 -3.71 39.53
C THR A 170 7.93 -3.88 38.10
N THR A 171 8.11 -2.90 37.21
CA THR A 171 7.66 -2.97 35.80
C THR A 171 8.75 -3.50 34.85
N ALA A 172 9.94 -3.80 35.35
CA ALA A 172 11.07 -4.21 34.51
C ALA A 172 10.83 -5.53 33.76
N LYS A 173 10.10 -6.49 34.36
CA LYS A 173 9.76 -7.77 33.70
C LYS A 173 8.78 -7.59 32.53
N GLU A 174 7.74 -6.77 32.71
CA GLU A 174 6.77 -6.45 31.65
C GLU A 174 7.43 -5.70 30.49
N ASP A 175 8.33 -4.76 30.79
CA ASP A 175 9.06 -4.01 29.78
C ASP A 175 10.00 -4.92 28.94
N THR A 176 10.64 -5.92 29.55
CA THR A 176 11.44 -6.93 28.82
C THR A 176 10.57 -7.77 27.88
N ALA A 177 9.41 -8.27 28.34
CA ALA A 177 8.50 -9.04 27.50
C ALA A 177 8.01 -8.22 26.28
N ILE A 178 7.72 -6.93 26.47
CA ILE A 178 7.36 -6.02 25.37
C ILE A 178 8.53 -5.83 24.40
N ILE A 179 9.76 -5.67 24.90
CA ILE A 179 10.95 -5.53 24.06
C ILE A 179 11.20 -6.78 23.23
N ASP A 180 11.09 -7.96 23.84
CA ASP A 180 11.27 -9.24 23.16
C ASP A 180 10.18 -9.53 22.13
N HIS A 181 8.92 -9.23 22.47
CA HIS A 181 7.82 -9.29 21.52
C HIS A 181 8.08 -8.37 20.31
N ARG A 182 8.51 -7.12 20.56
CA ARG A 182 8.86 -6.19 19.47
C ARG A 182 10.04 -6.69 18.65
N ARG A 183 11.09 -7.22 19.28
CA ARG A 183 12.27 -7.76 18.59
C ARG A 183 11.83 -8.84 17.60
N ARG A 184 10.99 -9.78 18.04
CA ARG A 184 10.46 -10.87 17.20
C ARG A 184 9.57 -10.35 16.08
N MET A 185 8.59 -9.49 16.38
CA MET A 185 7.71 -8.90 15.37
C MET A 185 8.43 -8.01 14.35
N LEU A 186 9.46 -7.25 14.76
CA LEU A 186 10.28 -6.46 13.85
C LEU A 186 11.16 -7.36 12.96
N SER A 187 11.64 -8.48 13.50
CA SER A 187 12.36 -9.49 12.71
C SER A 187 11.45 -10.11 11.66
N VAL A 188 10.20 -10.44 12.02
CA VAL A 188 9.18 -10.93 11.08
C VAL A 188 8.88 -9.88 10.01
N PHE A 189 8.70 -8.60 10.40
CA PHE A 189 8.49 -7.50 9.46
C PHE A 189 9.61 -7.40 8.41
N LEU A 190 10.89 -7.43 8.82
CA LEU A 190 12.01 -7.35 7.89
C LEU A 190 12.06 -8.54 6.94
N ASN A 191 11.89 -9.76 7.45
CA ASN A 191 11.90 -10.96 6.62
C ASN A 191 10.73 -11.00 5.63
N ARG A 192 9.52 -10.59 6.05
CA ARG A 192 8.38 -10.44 5.13
C ARG A 192 8.60 -9.33 4.10
N CYS A 193 9.34 -8.27 4.42
CA CYS A 193 9.74 -7.26 3.44
C CYS A 193 10.71 -7.82 2.38
N VAL A 194 11.60 -8.74 2.76
CA VAL A 194 12.46 -9.48 1.82
C VAL A 194 11.64 -10.35 0.88
N ASP A 195 10.51 -10.90 1.33
CA ASP A 195 9.62 -11.71 0.48
C ASP A 195 8.89 -10.91 -0.61
N ILE A 196 8.88 -9.58 -0.54
CA ILE A 196 8.23 -8.70 -1.52
C ILE A 196 9.30 -8.13 -2.45
N ASP A 197 9.34 -8.59 -3.70
CA ASP A 197 10.39 -8.24 -4.68
C ASP A 197 10.60 -6.72 -4.81
N SER A 198 9.52 -5.95 -5.02
CA SER A 198 9.60 -4.49 -5.15
C SER A 198 10.15 -3.78 -3.91
N VAL A 199 9.90 -4.33 -2.72
CA VAL A 199 10.41 -3.77 -1.45
C VAL A 199 11.87 -4.17 -1.26
N ARG A 200 12.22 -5.44 -1.50
CA ARG A 200 13.58 -5.97 -1.37
C ARG A 200 14.57 -5.23 -2.28
N GLU A 201 14.16 -4.92 -3.51
CA GLU A 201 14.98 -4.20 -4.49
C GLU A 201 14.99 -2.68 -4.29
N SER A 202 14.16 -2.16 -3.37
CA SER A 202 14.11 -0.73 -3.08
C SER A 202 15.38 -0.24 -2.39
N SER A 203 15.99 0.82 -2.92
CA SER A 203 17.13 1.49 -2.28
C SER A 203 16.83 1.95 -0.86
N VAL A 204 15.57 2.31 -0.55
CA VAL A 204 15.16 2.74 0.80
C VAL A 204 15.26 1.59 1.80
N PHE A 205 14.83 0.38 1.42
CA PHE A 205 14.92 -0.80 2.29
C PHE A 205 16.37 -1.23 2.46
N GLN A 206 17.15 -1.25 1.37
CA GLN A 206 18.58 -1.59 1.42
C GLN A 206 19.37 -0.60 2.29
N ASN A 207 19.14 0.70 2.13
CA ASN A 207 19.75 1.75 2.95
C ASN A 207 19.35 1.65 4.44
N PHE A 208 18.20 1.08 4.77
CA PHE A 208 17.84 0.84 6.16
C PHE A 208 18.75 -0.22 6.80
N LEU A 209 19.13 -1.24 6.01
CA LEU A 209 19.96 -2.37 6.41
C LEU A 209 21.47 -2.08 6.30
N ASP A 210 21.87 -1.05 5.56
CA ASP A 210 23.27 -0.65 5.40
C ASP A 210 23.81 0.09 6.64
N PRO A 211 24.91 -0.38 7.27
CA PRO A 211 25.55 0.29 8.41
C PRO A 211 26.12 1.67 8.07
N ASN A 212 26.48 1.93 6.81
CA ASN A 212 27.07 3.22 6.39
C ASN A 212 26.00 4.28 6.09
N SER A 213 24.73 3.89 6.09
CA SER A 213 23.62 4.76 5.73
C SER A 213 23.06 5.50 6.95
N ASN A 214 23.02 6.82 6.85
CA ASN A 214 22.34 7.68 7.81
C ASN A 214 20.84 7.74 7.50
N TRP A 215 20.04 7.04 8.31
CA TRP A 215 18.60 6.93 8.08
C TRP A 215 17.88 8.29 8.02
N SER A 216 18.30 9.27 8.81
CA SER A 216 17.66 10.60 8.81
C SER A 216 17.86 11.32 7.47
N GLU A 217 18.99 11.10 6.82
CA GLU A 217 19.30 11.65 5.49
C GLU A 217 18.51 10.91 4.40
N VAL A 218 18.42 9.58 4.48
CA VAL A 218 17.64 8.75 3.54
C VAL A 218 16.19 9.22 3.41
N LEU A 219 15.56 9.66 4.52
CA LEU A 219 14.19 10.19 4.51
C LEU A 219 14.04 11.47 3.66
N SER A 220 15.14 12.20 3.43
CA SER A 220 15.19 13.42 2.65
C SER A 220 15.73 13.23 1.23
N LEU A 221 16.16 12.03 0.87
CA LEU A 221 16.70 11.69 -0.45
C LEU A 221 15.64 11.05 -1.36
N PRO A 222 15.83 11.09 -2.70
CA PRO A 222 15.05 10.30 -3.62
C PRO A 222 15.21 8.79 -3.33
N PRO A 223 14.17 7.96 -3.55
CA PRO A 223 12.88 8.31 -4.15
C PRO A 223 11.88 8.97 -3.19
N LEU A 224 12.08 8.93 -1.86
CA LEU A 224 11.10 9.40 -0.87
C LEU A 224 10.80 10.91 -0.94
N SER A 225 11.83 11.72 -1.20
CA SER A 225 11.70 13.18 -1.32
C SER A 225 10.84 13.61 -2.50
N ASN A 226 10.80 12.80 -3.57
CA ASN A 226 10.09 13.12 -4.80
C ASN A 226 8.60 12.79 -4.72
N ILE A 227 8.18 11.98 -3.73
CA ILE A 227 6.78 11.59 -3.57
C ILE A 227 5.98 12.80 -3.09
N PRO A 228 4.89 13.17 -3.77
CA PRO A 228 3.96 14.19 -3.30
C PRO A 228 3.46 13.92 -1.86
N LYS A 229 3.15 14.98 -1.11
CA LYS A 229 2.55 14.85 0.22
C LYS A 229 1.22 14.07 0.16
N GLU A 230 0.42 14.37 -0.85
CA GLU A 230 -0.84 13.70 -1.14
C GLU A 230 -0.61 12.55 -2.13
N ILE A 231 -0.61 11.31 -1.64
CA ILE A 231 -0.33 10.11 -2.46
C ILE A 231 -1.34 9.90 -3.60
N LEU A 232 -2.56 10.44 -3.45
CA LEU A 232 -3.60 10.38 -4.48
C LEU A 232 -3.26 11.23 -5.72
N LYS A 233 -2.32 12.16 -5.60
CA LYS A 233 -1.78 13.00 -6.69
C LYS A 233 -0.46 12.47 -7.25
N ALA A 234 -0.11 11.22 -6.93
CA ALA A 234 1.04 10.53 -7.46
C ALA A 234 0.60 9.40 -8.40
N ASP A 235 1.52 8.99 -9.28
CA ASP A 235 1.39 7.71 -9.99
C ASP A 235 1.31 6.58 -8.94
N PRO A 236 0.38 5.64 -9.08
CA PRO A 236 0.14 4.60 -8.09
C PRO A 236 1.18 3.49 -8.07
N ILE A 237 1.95 3.30 -9.14
CA ILE A 237 2.96 2.24 -9.27
C ILE A 237 4.36 2.81 -9.04
N ASP A 238 4.64 4.01 -9.58
CA ASP A 238 5.87 4.75 -9.31
C ASP A 238 5.59 6.18 -8.78
N PRO A 239 5.22 6.30 -7.50
CA PRO A 239 4.89 7.59 -6.89
C PRO A 239 6.02 8.64 -6.97
N SER A 240 7.27 8.18 -7.11
CA SER A 240 8.45 9.04 -7.17
C SER A 240 8.65 9.71 -8.53
N ASN A 241 8.02 9.18 -9.59
CA ASN A 241 8.12 9.64 -10.97
C ASN A 241 6.74 9.98 -11.55
N SER A 242 6.01 10.86 -10.87
CA SER A 242 4.65 11.23 -11.26
C SER A 242 4.64 12.21 -12.44
N LEU A 243 3.80 11.94 -13.45
CA LEU A 243 3.56 12.87 -14.57
C LEU A 243 2.93 14.19 -14.09
N PRO A 244 3.14 15.33 -14.79
CA PRO A 244 2.53 16.62 -14.45
C PRO A 244 1.01 16.59 -14.30
N ALA A 245 0.32 15.75 -15.08
CA ALA A 245 -1.12 15.56 -15.03
C ALA A 245 -1.63 15.10 -13.65
N HIS A 246 -0.83 14.35 -12.88
CA HIS A 246 -1.25 13.85 -11.56
C HIS A 246 -1.44 14.98 -10.54
N SER A 247 -0.76 16.12 -10.72
CA SER A 247 -0.90 17.28 -9.81
C SER A 247 -2.32 17.86 -9.80
N TYR A 248 -3.06 17.66 -10.88
CA TYR A 248 -4.43 18.12 -11.11
C TYR A 248 -5.50 17.10 -10.72
N LEU A 249 -5.11 15.89 -10.29
CA LEU A 249 -6.08 14.91 -9.82
C LEU A 249 -6.87 15.45 -8.61
N PRO A 250 -8.20 15.26 -8.59
CA PRO A 250 -9.03 15.70 -7.49
C PRO A 250 -8.73 14.86 -6.24
N ILE A 251 -8.99 15.41 -5.06
CA ILE A 251 -8.94 14.63 -3.81
C ILE A 251 -10.40 14.39 -3.40
N PRO A 252 -10.92 13.15 -3.54
CA PRO A 252 -12.28 12.84 -3.16
C PRO A 252 -12.50 13.12 -1.67
N SER A 253 -13.58 13.83 -1.36
CA SER A 253 -14.03 14.02 0.03
C SER A 253 -14.87 12.81 0.44
N ASN A 254 -14.91 12.47 1.74
CA ASN A 254 -15.74 11.37 2.27
C ASN A 254 -17.27 11.60 2.14
N SER A 255 -17.72 12.61 1.39
CA SER A 255 -19.14 12.86 1.11
C SER A 255 -19.69 11.77 0.20
N ASN A 256 -20.94 11.37 0.42
CA ASN A 256 -21.69 10.38 -0.36
C ASN A 256 -21.81 10.82 -1.84
N MET A 257 -20.77 10.55 -2.62
CA MET A 257 -20.79 10.70 -4.06
C MET A 257 -21.28 9.37 -4.62
N TYR A 258 -22.45 9.39 -5.26
CA TYR A 258 -22.96 8.23 -5.96
C TYR A 258 -22.06 7.95 -7.17
N VAL A 259 -21.25 6.90 -7.09
CA VAL A 259 -20.46 6.37 -8.21
C VAL A 259 -21.17 5.13 -8.70
N LYS A 260 -21.33 5.00 -10.03
CA LYS A 260 -21.89 3.79 -10.62
C LYS A 260 -20.96 2.63 -10.29
N GLU A 261 -21.45 1.68 -9.51
CA GLU A 261 -20.66 0.52 -9.08
C GLU A 261 -20.34 -0.37 -10.28
N THR A 262 -19.06 -0.63 -10.50
CA THR A 262 -18.56 -1.56 -11.52
C THR A 262 -18.50 -2.99 -10.98
N GLU A 263 -18.38 -3.98 -11.86
CA GLU A 263 -18.20 -5.39 -11.42
C GLU A 263 -16.91 -5.58 -10.62
N ASP A 264 -15.84 -4.83 -10.94
CA ASP A 264 -14.62 -4.83 -10.14
C ASP A 264 -14.86 -4.26 -8.74
N ASP A 265 -15.63 -3.17 -8.63
CA ASP A 265 -15.98 -2.59 -7.32
C ASP A 265 -16.69 -3.63 -6.44
N LYS A 266 -17.65 -4.38 -6.99
CA LYS A 266 -18.34 -5.45 -6.25
C LYS A 266 -17.37 -6.52 -5.75
N ARG A 267 -16.42 -6.95 -6.59
CA ARG A 267 -15.40 -7.95 -6.22
C ARG A 267 -14.51 -7.45 -5.08
N PHE A 268 -13.98 -6.23 -5.17
CA PHE A 268 -13.15 -5.66 -4.11
C PHE A 268 -13.95 -5.38 -2.83
N ASN A 269 -15.21 -4.96 -2.94
CA ASN A 269 -16.11 -4.76 -1.80
C ASN A 269 -16.38 -6.09 -1.06
N ALA A 270 -16.57 -7.18 -1.80
CA ALA A 270 -16.70 -8.52 -1.20
C ALA A 270 -15.41 -8.93 -0.46
N VAL A 271 -14.23 -8.72 -1.05
CA VAL A 271 -12.95 -9.01 -0.38
C VAL A 271 -12.77 -8.16 0.88
N ALA A 272 -13.13 -6.87 0.84
CA ALA A 272 -13.07 -6.00 2.02
C ALA A 272 -14.04 -6.45 3.13
N SER A 273 -15.23 -6.92 2.77
CA SER A 273 -16.19 -7.51 3.72
C SER A 273 -15.62 -8.79 4.35
N ASN A 274 -15.06 -9.69 3.54
CA ASN A 274 -14.43 -10.92 4.02
C ASN A 274 -13.26 -10.62 4.95
N ALA A 275 -12.43 -9.61 4.65
CA ALA A 275 -11.34 -9.18 5.53
C ALA A 275 -11.85 -8.67 6.88
N ARG A 276 -12.98 -7.95 6.90
CA ARG A 276 -13.62 -7.46 8.14
C ARG A 276 -14.21 -8.60 8.97
N GLU A 277 -14.84 -9.56 8.32
CA GLU A 277 -15.35 -10.77 8.99
C GLU A 277 -14.20 -11.58 9.58
N TYR A 278 -13.13 -11.80 8.80
CA TYR A 278 -11.91 -12.46 9.25
C TYR A 278 -11.31 -11.80 10.49
N GLU A 279 -11.13 -10.47 10.47
CA GLU A 279 -10.65 -9.69 11.62
C GLU A 279 -11.52 -9.92 12.86
N SER A 280 -12.85 -9.91 12.70
CA SER A 280 -13.81 -10.14 13.78
C SER A 280 -13.70 -11.56 14.37
N VAL A 281 -13.62 -12.58 13.52
CA VAL A 281 -13.51 -13.98 13.93
C VAL A 281 -12.18 -14.24 14.64
N ILE A 282 -11.08 -13.76 14.08
CA ILE A 282 -9.74 -13.98 14.66
C ILE A 282 -9.61 -13.22 15.97
N SER A 283 -9.86 -11.91 15.99
CA SER A 283 -9.65 -11.09 17.20
C SER A 283 -10.67 -11.39 18.29
N GLY A 284 -11.96 -11.47 17.94
CA GLY A 284 -13.04 -11.66 18.90
C GLY A 284 -13.22 -13.10 19.38
N GLY A 285 -12.98 -14.07 18.49
CA GLY A 285 -13.19 -15.49 18.74
C GLY A 285 -11.89 -16.22 19.11
N VAL A 286 -11.00 -16.39 18.14
CA VAL A 286 -9.84 -17.28 18.23
C VAL A 286 -8.79 -16.73 19.21
N GLU A 287 -8.31 -15.51 18.98
CA GLU A 287 -7.26 -14.87 19.79
C GLU A 287 -7.70 -14.73 21.25
N LYS A 288 -8.94 -14.28 21.49
CA LYS A 288 -9.50 -14.15 22.85
C LYS A 288 -9.58 -15.49 23.57
N THR A 289 -9.94 -16.56 22.85
CA THR A 289 -10.04 -17.91 23.42
C THR A 289 -8.66 -18.48 23.70
N ASN A 290 -7.72 -18.33 22.76
CA ASN A 290 -6.33 -18.72 22.94
C ASN A 290 -5.68 -18.01 24.14
N LYS A 291 -5.88 -16.69 24.30
CA LYS A 291 -5.39 -15.94 25.47
C LYS A 291 -5.91 -16.49 26.80
N ARG A 292 -7.17 -16.95 26.85
CA ARG A 292 -7.72 -17.61 28.05
C ARG A 292 -7.06 -18.95 28.29
N LEU A 293 -6.85 -19.73 27.24
CA LEU A 293 -6.23 -21.05 27.33
C LEU A 293 -4.77 -20.97 27.77
N VAL A 294 -3.98 -20.07 27.18
CA VAL A 294 -2.59 -19.82 27.59
C VAL A 294 -2.51 -19.40 29.07
N ARG A 295 -3.42 -18.52 29.52
CA ARG A 295 -3.51 -18.16 30.94
C ARG A 295 -3.80 -19.39 31.81
N HIS A 296 -4.75 -20.23 31.39
CA HIS A 296 -5.08 -21.44 32.12
C HIS A 296 -3.90 -22.42 32.22
N PHE A 297 -3.12 -22.59 31.15
CA PHE A 297 -1.88 -23.38 31.21
C PHE A 297 -0.85 -22.78 32.17
N ALA A 298 -0.68 -21.46 32.20
CA ALA A 298 0.21 -20.81 33.16
C ALA A 298 -0.25 -21.00 34.62
N GLU A 299 -1.56 -20.92 34.87
CA GLU A 299 -2.17 -21.24 36.17
C GLU A 299 -1.92 -22.71 36.55
N LEU A 300 -2.14 -23.64 35.61
CA LEU A 300 -1.85 -25.07 35.79
C LEU A 300 -0.37 -25.34 36.11
N GLY A 301 0.56 -24.62 35.46
CA GLY A 301 1.98 -24.69 35.78
C GLY A 301 2.24 -24.30 37.23
N THR A 302 1.60 -23.23 37.71
CA THR A 302 1.73 -22.78 39.10
C THR A 302 1.22 -23.85 40.07
N GLU A 303 0.07 -24.47 39.78
CA GLU A 303 -0.49 -25.57 40.57
C GLU A 303 0.46 -26.78 40.61
N PHE A 304 1.11 -27.12 39.50
CA PHE A 304 2.13 -28.18 39.48
C PHE A 304 3.33 -27.84 40.37
N SER A 305 3.82 -26.60 40.34
CA SER A 305 4.92 -26.19 41.22
C SER A 305 4.55 -26.27 42.71
N GLU A 306 3.34 -25.84 43.07
CA GLU A 306 2.83 -25.94 44.45
C GLU A 306 2.69 -27.40 44.88
N ALA A 307 2.11 -28.25 44.03
CA ALA A 307 1.99 -29.69 44.31
C ALA A 307 3.37 -30.35 44.46
N GLY A 308 4.33 -30.03 43.59
CA GLY A 308 5.71 -30.50 43.67
C GLY A 308 6.34 -30.19 45.01
N ALA A 309 6.24 -28.93 45.45
CA ALA A 309 6.73 -28.47 46.75
C ALA A 309 6.07 -29.21 47.93
N VAL A 310 4.76 -29.47 47.87
CA VAL A 310 4.04 -30.20 48.93
C VAL A 310 4.49 -31.66 49.00
N PHE A 311 4.59 -32.36 47.87
CA PHE A 311 5.04 -33.76 47.86
C PHE A 311 6.50 -33.91 48.30
N ASN A 312 7.38 -33.01 47.86
CA ASN A 312 8.75 -32.94 48.34
C ASN A 312 8.82 -32.60 49.84
N GLY A 313 7.90 -31.79 50.37
CA GLY A 313 7.79 -31.52 51.80
C GLY A 313 7.34 -32.75 52.60
N PHE A 314 6.38 -33.52 52.08
CA PHE A 314 5.90 -34.75 52.71
C PHE A 314 6.95 -35.87 52.68
N SER A 315 7.74 -36.00 51.61
CA SER A 315 8.79 -37.02 51.55
C SER A 315 9.83 -36.87 52.67
N LEU A 316 10.11 -35.62 53.09
CA LEU A 316 11.02 -35.33 54.21
C LEU A 316 10.47 -35.72 55.58
N GLN A 317 9.15 -35.77 55.73
CA GLN A 317 8.48 -36.10 56.99
C GLN A 317 8.18 -37.60 57.13
N GLU A 318 8.21 -38.33 56.02
CA GLU A 318 7.83 -39.73 55.93
C GLU A 318 9.04 -40.67 56.09
N THR A 319 8.79 -41.96 56.36
CA THR A 319 9.85 -42.95 56.60
C THR A 319 9.89 -44.08 55.55
N ALA A 320 11.10 -44.61 55.33
CA ALA A 320 11.42 -45.86 54.65
C ALA A 320 10.81 -46.06 53.24
N VAL A 321 9.59 -46.61 53.14
CA VAL A 321 9.02 -47.13 51.89
C VAL A 321 8.30 -46.06 51.09
N LEU A 322 7.70 -45.06 51.77
CA LEU A 322 6.84 -44.05 51.13
C LEU A 322 7.58 -42.73 50.82
N ALA A 323 8.73 -42.48 51.46
CA ALA A 323 9.52 -41.27 51.22
C ALA A 323 9.98 -41.14 49.76
N ALA A 324 10.58 -42.19 49.19
CA ALA A 324 11.07 -42.17 47.80
C ALA A 324 9.94 -42.03 46.74
N PRO A 325 8.82 -42.77 46.83
CA PRO A 325 7.58 -42.50 46.10
C PRO A 325 7.11 -41.04 46.12
N LEU A 326 7.03 -40.43 47.31
CA LEU A 326 6.57 -39.05 47.48
C LEU A 326 7.54 -38.04 46.86
N GLU A 327 8.85 -38.25 47.01
CA GLU A 327 9.86 -37.43 46.35
C GLU A 327 9.73 -37.54 44.82
N LYS A 328 9.50 -38.74 44.29
CA LYS A 328 9.30 -38.93 42.85
C LYS A 328 8.06 -38.24 42.34
N PHE A 329 6.94 -38.26 43.09
CA PHE A 329 5.75 -37.46 42.74
C PHE A 329 6.05 -35.97 42.74
N GLY A 330 6.81 -35.47 43.71
CA GLY A 330 7.26 -34.08 43.75
C GLY A 330 8.06 -33.71 42.50
N GLN A 331 9.05 -34.52 42.13
CA GLN A 331 9.85 -34.34 40.92
C GLN A 331 9.03 -34.36 39.62
N VAL A 332 8.04 -35.27 39.51
CA VAL A 332 7.15 -35.30 38.32
C VAL A 332 6.40 -33.99 38.19
N HIS A 333 5.83 -33.49 39.29
CA HIS A 333 5.12 -32.22 39.30
C HIS A 333 6.04 -31.03 38.98
N ASP A 334 7.25 -30.98 39.52
CA ASP A 334 8.24 -29.93 39.19
C ASP A 334 8.62 -29.97 37.70
N ASN A 335 8.79 -31.16 37.11
CA ASN A 335 9.06 -31.31 35.68
C ASN A 335 7.83 -30.97 34.81
N SER A 336 6.62 -31.35 35.26
CA SER A 336 5.36 -30.95 34.62
C SER A 336 5.18 -29.43 34.61
N TYR A 337 5.62 -28.73 35.67
CA TYR A 337 5.68 -27.26 35.69
C TYR A 337 6.59 -26.71 34.59
N LEU A 338 7.84 -27.17 34.50
CA LEU A 338 8.80 -26.72 33.48
C LEU A 338 8.32 -27.01 32.04
N SER A 339 7.73 -28.20 31.83
CA SER A 339 7.11 -28.57 30.56
C SER A 339 5.96 -27.65 30.19
N THR A 340 5.13 -27.29 31.17
CA THR A 340 3.97 -26.41 30.96
C THR A 340 4.39 -24.97 30.68
N GLU A 341 5.42 -24.44 31.36
CA GLU A 341 6.00 -23.13 31.04
C GLU A 341 6.55 -23.10 29.60
N THR A 342 7.27 -24.14 29.18
CA THR A 342 7.79 -24.27 27.81
C THR A 342 6.65 -24.29 26.77
N ALA A 343 5.55 -24.97 27.08
CA ALA A 343 4.37 -25.01 26.23
C ALA A 343 3.67 -23.65 26.16
N VAL A 344 3.54 -22.94 27.29
CA VAL A 344 2.99 -21.57 27.35
C VAL A 344 3.80 -20.62 26.47
N ASP A 345 5.13 -20.64 26.58
CA ASP A 345 6.02 -19.82 25.74
C ASP A 345 5.88 -20.17 24.26
N SER A 346 5.88 -21.46 23.93
CA SER A 346 5.73 -21.94 22.55
C SER A 346 4.38 -21.52 21.94
N LEU A 347 3.29 -21.64 22.70
CA LEU A 347 1.96 -21.16 22.29
C LEU A 347 1.94 -19.65 22.09
N ASN A 348 2.59 -18.88 22.95
CA ASN A 348 2.71 -17.44 22.79
C ASN A 348 3.44 -17.08 21.50
N PHE A 349 4.59 -17.70 21.25
CA PHE A 349 5.48 -17.32 20.15
C PHE A 349 4.99 -17.81 18.78
N HIS A 350 4.48 -19.05 18.72
CA HIS A 350 4.14 -19.67 17.44
C HIS A 350 2.64 -19.61 17.10
N PHE A 351 1.80 -19.15 18.02
CA PHE A 351 0.35 -19.06 17.77
C PHE A 351 -0.25 -17.71 18.20
N THR A 352 -0.09 -17.29 19.45
CA THR A 352 -0.71 -16.04 19.95
C THR A 352 -0.25 -14.81 19.16
N GLU A 353 1.05 -14.67 18.93
CA GLU A 353 1.60 -13.51 18.24
C GLU A 353 1.29 -13.49 16.74
N PRO A 354 1.48 -14.58 15.98
CA PRO A 354 1.00 -14.67 14.59
C PRO A 354 -0.50 -14.37 14.42
N LEU A 355 -1.35 -14.76 15.37
CA LEU A 355 -2.78 -14.39 15.35
C LEU A 355 -2.97 -12.87 15.44
N GLY A 356 -2.26 -12.21 16.36
CA GLY A 356 -2.30 -10.76 16.50
C GLY A 356 -1.80 -10.02 15.26
N GLU A 357 -0.76 -10.54 14.60
CA GLU A 357 -0.28 -10.03 13.31
C GLU A 357 -1.34 -10.18 12.20
N SER A 358 -1.99 -11.34 12.13
CA SER A 358 -3.03 -11.61 11.13
C SER A 358 -4.21 -10.63 11.22
N VAL A 359 -4.60 -10.22 12.44
CA VAL A 359 -5.60 -9.17 12.67
C VAL A 359 -5.14 -7.83 12.07
N GLN A 360 -3.86 -7.46 12.23
CA GLN A 360 -3.32 -6.22 11.68
C GLN A 360 -3.30 -6.24 10.14
N PHE A 361 -3.01 -7.39 9.53
CA PHE A 361 -3.05 -7.54 8.07
C PHE A 361 -4.45 -7.30 7.48
N ALA A 362 -5.52 -7.71 8.17
CA ALA A 362 -6.88 -7.40 7.71
C ALA A 362 -7.11 -5.90 7.56
N SER A 363 -6.53 -5.09 8.45
CA SER A 363 -6.54 -3.63 8.34
C SER A 363 -5.71 -3.11 7.16
N VAL A 364 -4.55 -3.70 6.87
CA VAL A 364 -3.74 -3.34 5.69
C VAL A 364 -4.46 -3.66 4.38
N VAL A 365 -5.10 -4.83 4.28
CA VAL A 365 -5.90 -5.23 3.10
C VAL A 365 -7.00 -4.21 2.82
N LYS A 366 -7.75 -3.79 3.85
CA LYS A 366 -8.79 -2.77 3.73
C LYS A 366 -8.22 -1.42 3.26
N GLU A 367 -7.02 -1.02 3.72
CA GLU A 367 -6.36 0.23 3.29
C GLU A 367 -6.02 0.21 1.79
N VAL A 368 -5.47 -0.90 1.29
CA VAL A 368 -5.12 -1.06 -0.14
C VAL A 368 -6.37 -1.04 -1.02
N ILE A 369 -7.44 -1.75 -0.61
CA ILE A 369 -8.72 -1.72 -1.33
C ILE A 369 -9.32 -0.31 -1.33
N LYS A 370 -9.27 0.39 -0.18
CA LYS A 370 -9.73 1.78 -0.06
C LYS A 370 -8.94 2.73 -0.98
N PHE A 371 -7.64 2.52 -1.14
CA PHE A 371 -6.82 3.29 -2.08
C PHE A 371 -7.34 3.12 -3.52
N ARG A 372 -7.60 1.87 -3.95
CA ARG A 372 -8.19 1.57 -5.27
C ARG A 372 -9.59 2.19 -5.45
N GLN A 373 -10.46 2.08 -4.45
CA GLN A 373 -11.77 2.74 -4.45
C GLN A 373 -11.65 4.27 -4.61
N THR A 374 -10.67 4.89 -3.93
CA THR A 374 -10.43 6.33 -4.02
C THR A 374 -9.93 6.73 -5.41
N LYS A 375 -9.06 5.93 -6.05
CA LYS A 375 -8.66 6.12 -7.45
C LYS A 375 -9.85 5.99 -8.42
N SER A 376 -10.78 5.05 -8.16
CA SER A 376 -12.02 4.92 -8.94
C SER A 376 -12.88 6.19 -8.83
N MET A 377 -13.06 6.72 -7.62
CA MET A 377 -13.74 8.00 -7.39
C MET A 377 -13.04 9.18 -8.10
N GLN A 378 -11.71 9.21 -8.13
CA GLN A 378 -10.99 10.26 -8.86
C GLN A 378 -11.31 10.25 -10.36
N LEU A 379 -11.34 9.07 -10.98
CA LEU A 379 -11.67 8.95 -12.39
C LEU A 379 -13.09 9.46 -12.68
N ASP A 380 -14.07 9.06 -11.86
CA ASP A 380 -15.46 9.50 -12.02
C ASP A 380 -15.61 11.04 -11.87
N ILE A 381 -14.94 11.65 -10.89
CA ILE A 381 -14.94 13.12 -10.71
C ILE A 381 -14.36 13.82 -11.94
N VAL A 382 -13.22 13.34 -12.44
CA VAL A 382 -12.56 13.93 -13.61
C VAL A 382 -13.43 13.74 -14.86
N ALA A 383 -14.04 12.58 -15.04
CA ALA A 383 -14.95 12.29 -16.16
C ALA A 383 -16.15 13.24 -16.18
N ARG A 384 -16.80 13.45 -15.02
CA ARG A 384 -17.93 14.39 -14.89
C ARG A 384 -17.49 15.82 -15.15
N SER A 385 -16.35 16.24 -14.62
CA SER A 385 -15.79 17.57 -14.83
C SER A 385 -15.50 17.82 -16.31
N LEU A 386 -14.91 16.85 -17.00
CA LEU A 386 -14.64 16.90 -18.43
C LEU A 386 -15.93 16.98 -19.24
N LYS A 387 -16.92 16.12 -18.96
CA LYS A 387 -18.24 16.14 -19.61
C LYS A 387 -18.92 17.50 -19.43
N HIS A 388 -18.87 18.06 -18.23
CA HIS A 388 -19.45 19.36 -17.94
C HIS A 388 -18.78 20.49 -18.74
N ARG A 389 -17.44 20.54 -18.76
CA ARG A 389 -16.71 21.55 -19.55
C ARG A 389 -16.93 21.41 -21.06
N LEU A 390 -17.01 20.19 -21.58
CA LEU A 390 -17.36 19.94 -22.98
C LEU A 390 -18.77 20.46 -23.31
N ASN A 391 -19.74 20.25 -22.42
CA ASN A 391 -21.09 20.79 -22.59
C ASN A 391 -21.12 22.33 -22.55
N GLN A 392 -20.35 22.94 -21.64
CA GLN A 392 -20.19 24.40 -21.60
C GLN A 392 -19.59 24.95 -22.91
N LEU A 393 -18.57 24.29 -23.46
CA LEU A 393 -17.98 24.71 -24.75
C LEU A 393 -19.02 24.64 -25.88
N LYS A 394 -19.80 23.55 -25.96
CA LYS A 394 -20.88 23.41 -26.94
C LYS A 394 -21.92 24.53 -26.83
N LEU A 395 -22.27 24.93 -25.60
CA LEU A 395 -23.22 26.01 -25.36
C LEU A 395 -22.66 27.37 -25.83
N ILE A 396 -21.40 27.66 -25.52
CA ILE A 396 -20.71 28.87 -25.98
C ILE A 396 -20.64 28.91 -27.51
N GLU A 397 -20.28 27.80 -28.15
CA GLU A 397 -20.20 27.69 -29.61
C GLU A 397 -21.56 27.86 -30.30
N LYS A 398 -22.64 27.31 -29.71
CA LYS A 398 -24.00 27.52 -30.20
C LYS A 398 -24.43 28.99 -30.11
N ALA A 399 -24.14 29.65 -28.98
CA ALA A 399 -24.43 31.07 -28.80
C ALA A 399 -23.65 31.97 -29.76
N GLU A 400 -22.41 31.61 -30.11
CA GLU A 400 -21.62 32.30 -31.13
C GLU A 400 -22.21 32.13 -32.53
N GLN A 401 -22.62 30.91 -32.90
CA GLN A 401 -23.27 30.65 -34.19
C GLN A 401 -24.57 31.44 -34.33
N GLU A 402 -25.36 31.53 -33.27
CA GLU A 402 -26.59 32.33 -33.27
C GLU A 402 -26.30 33.83 -33.36
N SER A 403 -25.29 34.32 -32.64
CA SER A 403 -24.85 35.72 -32.74
C SER A 403 -24.42 36.08 -34.15
N LYS A 404 -23.65 35.20 -34.81
CA LYS A 404 -23.22 35.38 -36.21
C LYS A 404 -24.42 35.43 -37.16
N ARG A 405 -25.38 34.52 -37.01
CA ARG A 405 -26.62 34.53 -37.82
C ARG A 405 -27.40 35.83 -37.66
N ILE A 406 -27.52 36.34 -36.43
CA ILE A 406 -28.22 37.61 -36.17
C ILE A 406 -27.47 38.77 -36.83
N GLN A 407 -26.14 38.78 -36.77
CA GLN A 407 -25.32 39.82 -37.37
C GLN A 407 -25.36 39.78 -38.90
N GLU A 408 -25.27 38.62 -39.51
CA GLU A 408 -25.47 38.42 -40.96
C GLU A 408 -26.88 38.90 -41.39
N ALA A 409 -27.91 38.58 -40.60
CA ALA A 409 -29.28 39.06 -40.85
C ALA A 409 -29.46 40.57 -40.59
N LEU A 410 -28.61 41.18 -39.76
CA LEU A 410 -28.60 42.62 -39.51
C LEU A 410 -27.90 43.36 -40.66
N GLU A 411 -26.75 42.88 -41.10
CA GLU A 411 -26.00 43.39 -42.26
C GLU A 411 -26.81 43.26 -43.56
N ALA A 412 -27.53 42.14 -43.74
CA ALA A 412 -28.47 41.97 -44.86
C ALA A 412 -29.72 42.89 -44.74
N GLY A 413 -30.09 43.28 -43.52
CA GLY A 413 -31.21 44.17 -43.22
C GLY A 413 -30.88 45.66 -43.30
N GLU A 414 -29.62 46.07 -43.05
CA GLU A 414 -29.17 47.47 -43.15
C GLU A 414 -29.22 48.01 -44.59
N ALA A 415 -29.29 47.14 -45.60
CA ALA A 415 -29.59 47.54 -46.97
C ALA A 415 -31.03 48.06 -47.17
N LYS A 416 -31.94 47.88 -46.18
CA LYS A 416 -33.33 48.37 -46.23
C LYS A 416 -33.85 48.87 -44.87
N THR A 417 -33.83 50.20 -44.71
CA THR A 417 -34.70 51.02 -43.81
C THR A 417 -34.23 51.26 -42.37
N GLY A 418 -33.94 52.53 -42.05
CA GLY A 418 -33.34 52.99 -40.79
C GLY A 418 -34.29 53.36 -39.64
N GLN A 419 -35.36 52.60 -39.39
CA GLN A 419 -36.29 52.92 -38.26
C GLN A 419 -36.68 51.74 -37.34
N ILE A 420 -36.15 50.53 -37.52
CA ILE A 420 -36.46 49.35 -36.68
C ILE A 420 -35.31 49.02 -35.69
N ASN A 421 -34.29 49.87 -35.61
CA ASN A 421 -33.02 49.56 -34.92
C ASN A 421 -33.05 49.65 -33.39
N PHE A 422 -34.07 50.24 -32.76
CA PHE A 422 -34.06 50.48 -31.30
C PHE A 422 -34.61 49.27 -30.51
N ASP A 423 -35.74 48.69 -30.88
CA ASP A 423 -36.33 47.53 -30.19
C ASP A 423 -35.48 46.26 -30.34
N ARG A 424 -34.71 46.14 -31.42
CA ARG A 424 -33.91 44.96 -31.74
C ARG A 424 -32.57 44.90 -30.99
N LYS A 425 -31.96 46.05 -30.67
CA LYS A 425 -30.77 46.12 -29.81
C LYS A 425 -31.08 45.75 -28.36
N VAL A 426 -32.24 46.17 -27.86
CA VAL A 426 -32.71 45.82 -26.51
C VAL A 426 -32.99 44.32 -26.38
N ALA A 427 -33.54 43.68 -27.41
CA ALA A 427 -33.73 42.23 -27.45
C ALA A 427 -32.38 41.46 -27.45
N GLN A 428 -31.36 42.00 -28.12
CA GLN A 428 -30.01 41.42 -28.15
C GLN A 428 -29.32 41.53 -26.78
N GLU A 429 -29.44 42.67 -26.09
CA GLU A 429 -28.93 42.85 -24.72
C GLU A 429 -29.69 42.00 -23.69
N GLN A 430 -31.02 41.85 -23.83
CA GLN A 430 -31.83 41.01 -22.94
C GLN A 430 -31.55 39.52 -23.12
N GLU A 431 -31.37 39.03 -24.35
CA GLU A 431 -31.05 37.62 -24.58
C GLU A 431 -29.58 37.31 -24.23
N GLN A 432 -28.66 38.24 -24.45
CA GLN A 432 -27.28 38.13 -23.93
C GLN A 432 -27.25 38.11 -22.41
N ALA A 433 -28.03 38.95 -21.74
CA ALA A 433 -28.16 38.93 -20.28
C ALA A 433 -28.81 37.63 -19.79
N ARG A 434 -29.76 37.06 -20.54
CA ARG A 434 -30.42 35.78 -20.24
C ARG A 434 -29.49 34.58 -20.41
N VAL A 435 -28.71 34.52 -21.49
CA VAL A 435 -27.69 33.48 -21.70
C VAL A 435 -26.56 33.62 -20.69
N GLN A 436 -26.15 34.84 -20.35
CA GLN A 436 -25.17 35.08 -19.29
C GLN A 436 -25.70 34.66 -17.92
N ALA A 437 -27.00 34.84 -17.66
CA ALA A 437 -27.68 34.32 -16.49
C ALA A 437 -27.83 32.78 -16.50
N GLU A 438 -28.08 32.15 -17.64
CA GLU A 438 -28.15 30.69 -17.78
C GLU A 438 -26.78 30.00 -17.67
N VAL A 439 -25.71 30.64 -18.17
CA VAL A 439 -24.31 30.21 -17.98
C VAL A 439 -23.88 30.40 -16.51
N SER A 440 -24.36 31.46 -15.86
CA SER A 440 -24.14 31.71 -14.42
C SER A 440 -24.96 30.79 -13.51
N SER A 441 -26.18 30.39 -13.91
CA SER A 441 -27.02 29.47 -13.13
C SER A 441 -26.61 28.00 -13.32
N SER A 442 -26.11 27.63 -14.50
CA SER A 442 -25.52 26.30 -14.78
C SER A 442 -24.19 26.07 -14.05
N SER A 443 -23.55 27.13 -13.55
CA SER A 443 -22.39 27.04 -12.66
C SER A 443 -22.76 26.97 -11.17
N GLU A 444 -24.03 27.21 -10.80
CA GLU A 444 -24.52 27.12 -9.41
C GLU A 444 -25.21 25.79 -9.08
N GLN A 445 -25.72 25.04 -10.08
CA GLN A 445 -26.39 23.75 -9.87
C GLN A 445 -25.42 22.56 -9.78
N LEU A 446 -24.45 22.70 -8.87
CA LEU A 446 -23.82 21.66 -8.03
C LEU A 446 -22.53 22.27 -7.47
N ALA A 447 -22.69 23.30 -6.64
CA ALA A 447 -21.79 23.45 -5.52
C ALA A 447 -21.96 22.22 -4.61
N PRO A 448 -20.88 21.63 -4.07
CA PRO A 448 -21.01 20.72 -2.94
C PRO A 448 -21.72 21.49 -1.82
N LEU A 449 -22.71 20.86 -1.17
CA LEU A 449 -23.36 21.39 0.03
C LEU A 449 -22.30 22.05 0.93
N GLN A 450 -22.36 23.37 1.05
CA GLN A 450 -21.39 24.12 1.85
C GLN A 450 -21.54 23.76 3.33
N PRO A 451 -20.48 23.39 4.05
CA PRO A 451 -20.31 23.85 5.41
C PRO A 451 -19.82 25.30 5.36
N LYS A 452 -20.38 26.12 6.25
CA LYS A 452 -20.08 27.55 6.39
C LYS A 452 -18.58 27.85 6.33
N LYS A 453 -18.22 28.79 5.44
CA LYS A 453 -17.02 29.66 5.48
C LYS A 453 -15.71 29.01 5.94
N THR A 454 -15.07 28.23 5.07
CA THR A 454 -13.64 28.41 4.74
C THR A 454 -13.42 28.00 3.28
N SER A 455 -12.92 28.92 2.47
CA SER A 455 -12.60 28.68 1.06
C SER A 455 -11.34 27.81 0.96
N MET A 456 -11.48 26.59 0.44
CA MET A 456 -10.37 25.64 0.22
C MET A 456 -10.24 25.18 -1.25
N PHE A 457 -10.76 25.95 -2.21
CA PHE A 457 -10.27 25.88 -3.59
C PHE A 457 -9.22 26.96 -3.81
N LYS A 458 -7.96 26.65 -3.46
CA LYS A 458 -6.79 27.41 -3.89
C LYS A 458 -6.00 26.55 -4.86
N ILE A 459 -6.04 26.90 -6.13
CA ILE A 459 -5.08 26.45 -7.13
C ILE A 459 -3.71 27.05 -6.74
N PRO A 460 -2.68 26.26 -6.41
CA PRO A 460 -1.35 26.78 -6.17
C PRO A 460 -0.83 27.41 -7.48
N GLY A 461 -0.54 28.72 -7.46
CA GLY A 461 0.07 29.42 -8.60
C GLY A 461 -0.80 30.46 -9.32
N MET A 462 -2.10 30.60 -9.00
CA MET A 462 -2.96 31.64 -9.59
C MET A 462 -3.52 32.59 -8.54
N SER A 463 -2.65 33.39 -7.92
CA SER A 463 -3.10 34.55 -7.15
C SER A 463 -2.21 35.73 -7.47
N LYS A 464 -2.78 36.62 -8.30
CA LYS A 464 -2.56 38.07 -8.45
C LYS A 464 -2.41 38.48 -9.92
N ILE A 465 -3.54 38.60 -10.62
CA ILE A 465 -3.75 39.69 -11.59
C ILE A 465 -5.21 40.13 -11.44
N SER A 466 -5.50 40.85 -10.36
CA SER A 466 -6.59 41.81 -10.34
C SER A 466 -5.93 43.17 -10.49
N THR A 467 -5.81 43.62 -11.74
CA THR A 467 -5.46 44.99 -12.05
C THR A 467 -6.48 45.46 -13.07
N MET A 468 -7.32 46.37 -12.59
CA MET A 468 -8.17 47.24 -13.38
C MET A 468 -7.45 47.69 -14.64
N ILE A 469 -8.08 47.49 -15.79
CA ILE A 469 -7.92 48.37 -16.94
C ILE A 469 -9.33 48.72 -17.40
N THR A 470 -9.77 49.90 -16.99
CA THR A 470 -10.76 50.72 -17.67
C THR A 470 -10.29 50.94 -19.11
N GLY A 471 -11.00 50.33 -20.04
CA GLY A 471 -10.91 50.54 -21.48
C GLY A 471 -12.00 49.67 -22.09
N GLU A 472 -12.90 50.26 -22.87
CA GLU A 472 -13.91 49.54 -23.65
C GLU A 472 -13.21 48.43 -24.45
N LYS A 473 -13.22 47.22 -23.92
CA LYS A 473 -12.89 46.02 -24.69
C LYS A 473 -14.17 45.55 -25.32
N ASP A 474 -14.15 45.40 -26.65
CA ASP A 474 -15.26 44.84 -27.40
C ASP A 474 -15.76 43.56 -26.71
N PRO A 475 -17.09 43.41 -26.52
CA PRO A 475 -17.68 42.24 -25.86
C PRO A 475 -17.25 40.91 -26.51
N ASP A 476 -16.94 40.92 -27.81
CA ASP A 476 -16.42 39.76 -28.53
C ASP A 476 -15.02 39.32 -28.06
N THR A 477 -14.13 40.25 -27.70
CA THR A 477 -12.78 39.90 -27.20
C THR A 477 -12.79 39.24 -25.82
N LEU A 478 -13.73 39.61 -24.97
CA LEU A 478 -13.95 38.98 -23.66
C LEU A 478 -14.57 37.58 -23.80
N ARG A 479 -15.42 37.40 -24.83
CA ARG A 479 -16.06 36.12 -25.14
C ARG A 479 -15.06 35.13 -25.72
N ASP A 480 -14.21 35.56 -26.65
CA ASP A 480 -13.10 34.77 -27.21
C ASP A 480 -12.10 34.37 -26.12
N GLY A 481 -11.75 35.28 -25.22
CA GLY A 481 -10.89 34.97 -24.07
C GLY A 481 -11.49 33.92 -23.13
N SER A 482 -12.81 33.99 -22.90
CA SER A 482 -13.53 33.02 -22.08
C SER A 482 -13.60 31.64 -22.74
N LYS A 483 -13.86 31.59 -24.05
CA LYS A 483 -13.83 30.35 -24.84
C LYS A 483 -12.44 29.72 -24.85
N GLN A 484 -11.40 30.51 -25.05
CA GLN A 484 -10.02 30.01 -25.04
C GLN A 484 -9.67 29.42 -23.67
N LYS A 485 -10.08 30.07 -22.57
CA LYS A 485 -9.91 29.54 -21.22
C LYS A 485 -10.62 28.19 -21.03
N VAL A 486 -11.87 28.05 -21.49
CA VAL A 486 -12.61 26.78 -21.41
C VAL A 486 -11.92 25.68 -22.24
N LYS A 487 -11.39 26.00 -23.43
CA LYS A 487 -10.63 25.04 -24.25
C LYS A 487 -9.35 24.58 -23.56
N GLU A 488 -8.61 25.49 -22.92
CA GLU A 488 -7.41 25.17 -22.14
C GLU A 488 -7.75 24.24 -20.96
N GLU A 489 -8.82 24.55 -20.21
CA GLU A 489 -9.30 23.71 -19.11
C GLU A 489 -9.73 22.32 -19.59
N ILE A 490 -10.38 22.22 -20.76
CA ILE A 490 -10.74 20.93 -21.37
C ILE A 490 -9.48 20.13 -21.72
N ASN A 491 -8.47 20.77 -22.30
CA ASN A 491 -7.22 20.10 -22.64
C ASN A 491 -6.53 19.53 -21.38
N GLN A 492 -6.43 20.35 -20.34
CA GLN A 492 -5.90 19.92 -19.04
C GLN A 492 -6.71 18.77 -18.42
N LEU A 493 -8.05 18.84 -18.46
CA LEU A 493 -8.93 17.78 -17.97
C LEU A 493 -8.80 16.50 -18.79
N LYS A 494 -8.59 16.58 -20.11
CA LYS A 494 -8.31 15.40 -20.96
C LYS A 494 -7.03 14.69 -20.53
N HIS A 495 -5.93 15.44 -20.34
CA HIS A 495 -4.68 14.83 -19.86
C HIS A 495 -4.83 14.22 -18.46
N THR A 496 -5.58 14.89 -17.57
CA THR A 496 -5.86 14.39 -16.22
C THR A 496 -6.74 13.15 -16.26
N TYR A 497 -7.73 13.09 -17.16
CA TYR A 497 -8.60 11.94 -17.37
C TYR A 497 -7.81 10.72 -17.84
N ILE A 498 -6.95 10.90 -18.86
CA ILE A 498 -6.08 9.83 -19.38
C ILE A 498 -5.16 9.29 -18.27
N ALA A 499 -4.62 10.18 -17.42
CA ALA A 499 -3.82 9.75 -16.27
C ALA A 499 -4.66 8.96 -15.25
N ALA A 500 -5.85 9.46 -14.87
CA ALA A 500 -6.74 8.78 -13.92
C ALA A 500 -7.22 7.41 -14.42
N GLU A 501 -7.51 7.29 -15.71
CA GLU A 501 -7.95 6.03 -16.35
C GLU A 501 -6.83 5.00 -16.34
N ARG A 502 -5.61 5.43 -16.73
CA ARG A 502 -4.41 4.60 -16.67
C ARG A 502 -4.10 4.15 -15.25
N ASP A 503 -4.19 5.06 -14.28
CA ASP A 503 -4.00 4.79 -12.87
C ASP A 503 -4.96 3.72 -12.38
N LEU A 504 -6.27 3.88 -12.63
CA LEU A 504 -7.28 2.92 -12.18
C LEU A 504 -7.03 1.53 -12.75
N LYS A 505 -6.68 1.44 -14.04
CA LYS A 505 -6.36 0.16 -14.69
C LYS A 505 -5.15 -0.51 -14.02
N ARG A 506 -4.05 0.22 -13.84
CA ARG A 506 -2.81 -0.29 -13.22
C ARG A 506 -3.01 -0.67 -11.76
N VAL A 507 -3.71 0.16 -10.99
CA VAL A 507 -4.03 -0.11 -9.58
C VAL A 507 -4.90 -1.35 -9.46
N THR A 508 -5.94 -1.46 -10.29
CA THR A 508 -6.83 -2.63 -10.26
C THR A 508 -6.06 -3.92 -10.54
N GLN A 509 -5.18 -3.92 -11.55
CA GLN A 509 -4.32 -5.07 -11.86
C GLN A 509 -3.36 -5.39 -10.71
N SER A 510 -2.65 -4.39 -10.19
CA SER A 510 -1.66 -4.56 -9.12
C SER A 510 -2.31 -5.04 -7.84
N VAL A 511 -3.40 -4.41 -7.40
CA VAL A 511 -4.11 -4.80 -6.17
C VAL A 511 -4.75 -6.18 -6.30
N SER A 512 -5.30 -6.54 -7.47
CA SER A 512 -5.85 -7.89 -7.67
C SER A 512 -4.77 -8.97 -7.53
N GLY A 513 -3.60 -8.77 -8.17
CA GLY A 513 -2.48 -9.71 -8.04
C GLY A 513 -1.93 -9.78 -6.62
N GLU A 514 -1.84 -8.63 -5.94
CA GLU A 514 -1.41 -8.54 -4.55
C GLU A 514 -2.34 -9.29 -3.59
N LEU A 515 -3.66 -9.13 -3.75
CA LEU A 515 -4.66 -9.82 -2.94
C LEU A 515 -4.61 -11.34 -3.15
N GLN A 516 -4.40 -11.79 -4.39
CA GLN A 516 -4.22 -13.22 -4.68
C GLN A 516 -2.97 -13.77 -3.99
N ARG A 517 -1.81 -13.13 -4.18
CA ARG A 517 -0.55 -13.53 -3.53
C ARG A 517 -0.69 -13.57 -2.01
N PHE A 518 -1.33 -12.55 -1.43
CA PHE A 518 -1.55 -12.48 0.01
C PHE A 518 -2.50 -13.56 0.51
N GLN A 519 -3.56 -13.88 -0.23
CA GLN A 519 -4.47 -14.96 0.15
C GLN A 519 -3.74 -16.31 0.22
N GLU A 520 -2.92 -16.63 -0.79
CA GLU A 520 -2.11 -17.85 -0.82
C GLU A 520 -1.12 -17.91 0.36
N SER A 521 -0.39 -16.81 0.61
CA SER A 521 0.53 -16.70 1.75
C SER A 521 -0.18 -16.85 3.09
N LYS A 522 -1.34 -16.20 3.26
CA LYS A 522 -2.17 -16.26 4.47
C LYS A 522 -2.66 -17.67 4.75
N ASP A 523 -3.09 -18.41 3.73
CA ASP A 523 -3.56 -19.78 3.90
C ASP A 523 -2.43 -20.72 4.32
N GLU A 524 -1.23 -20.53 3.78
CA GLU A 524 -0.04 -21.29 4.19
C GLU A 524 0.42 -20.94 5.62
N GLU A 525 0.41 -19.66 5.98
CA GLU A 525 0.68 -19.22 7.36
C GLU A 525 -0.33 -19.78 8.35
N LEU A 526 -1.62 -19.81 7.99
CA LEU A 526 -2.65 -20.38 8.86
C LEU A 526 -2.42 -21.88 9.11
N LYS A 527 -2.04 -22.64 8.08
CA LYS A 527 -1.67 -24.06 8.25
C LYS A 527 -0.48 -24.21 9.20
N LYS A 528 0.58 -23.40 9.02
CA LYS A 528 1.77 -23.42 9.88
C LYS A 528 1.42 -23.08 11.33
N MET A 529 0.60 -22.05 11.55
CA MET A 529 0.13 -21.67 12.89
C MET A 529 -0.65 -22.80 13.56
N LEU A 530 -1.61 -23.42 12.86
CA LEU A 530 -2.41 -24.53 13.39
C LEU A 530 -1.56 -25.78 13.66
N ALA A 531 -0.62 -26.09 12.78
CA ALA A 531 0.32 -27.20 12.97
C ALA A 531 1.24 -26.96 14.18
N ALA A 532 1.76 -25.74 14.33
CA ALA A 532 2.60 -25.37 15.48
C ALA A 532 1.82 -25.47 16.80
N TYR A 533 0.56 -25.01 16.82
CA TYR A 533 -0.32 -25.17 17.98
C TYR A 533 -0.52 -26.65 18.33
N ALA A 534 -0.92 -27.47 17.36
CA ALA A 534 -1.17 -28.89 17.59
C ALA A 534 0.09 -29.63 18.07
N THR A 535 1.24 -29.33 17.45
CA THR A 535 2.55 -29.89 17.81
C THR A 535 2.91 -29.54 19.25
N THR A 536 2.75 -28.27 19.64
CA THR A 536 3.04 -27.81 21.01
C THR A 536 2.21 -28.58 22.05
N ILE A 537 0.91 -28.76 21.81
CA ILE A 537 0.03 -29.49 22.73
C ILE A 537 0.37 -30.99 22.79
N VAL A 538 0.67 -31.60 21.64
CA VAL A 538 1.06 -33.02 21.58
C VAL A 538 2.39 -33.26 22.28
N ASP A 539 3.38 -32.40 22.06
CA ASP A 539 4.69 -32.52 22.68
C ASP A 539 4.61 -32.32 24.20
N TRP A 540 3.83 -31.33 24.66
CA TRP A 540 3.52 -31.16 26.08
C TRP A 540 2.86 -32.41 26.67
N ALA A 541 1.84 -32.96 26.03
CA ALA A 541 1.12 -34.13 26.54
C ALA A 541 2.00 -35.39 26.57
N ARG A 542 2.81 -35.62 25.52
CA ARG A 542 3.77 -36.74 25.46
C ARG A 542 4.83 -36.64 26.54
N HIS A 543 5.44 -35.46 26.69
CA HIS A 543 6.47 -35.28 27.69
C HIS A 543 5.93 -35.50 29.11
N ASN A 544 4.72 -35.00 29.40
CA ASN A 544 4.08 -35.28 30.68
C ASN A 544 3.76 -36.77 30.87
N LEU A 545 3.29 -37.46 29.83
CA LEU A 545 3.05 -38.90 29.89
C LEU A 545 4.34 -39.69 30.21
N GLU A 546 5.45 -39.37 29.53
CA GLU A 546 6.76 -39.98 29.76
C GLU A 546 7.20 -39.82 31.23
N LEU A 547 7.06 -38.62 31.80
CA LEU A 547 7.37 -38.36 33.21
C LEU A 547 6.56 -39.24 34.17
N TRP A 548 5.27 -39.43 33.89
CA TRP A 548 4.39 -40.28 34.70
C TRP A 548 4.66 -41.78 34.51
N GLU A 549 5.01 -42.21 33.30
CA GLU A 549 5.40 -43.61 33.03
C GLU A 549 6.72 -43.96 33.71
N GLU A 550 7.71 -43.08 33.66
CA GLU A 550 8.98 -43.22 34.39
C GLU A 550 8.76 -43.30 35.90
N ALA A 551 7.88 -42.45 36.44
CA ALA A 551 7.53 -42.52 37.84
C ALA A 551 6.87 -43.85 38.16
N LYS A 552 5.87 -44.28 37.39
CA LYS A 552 5.16 -45.55 37.56
C LYS A 552 6.09 -46.76 37.59
N ALA A 553 7.10 -46.78 36.72
CA ALA A 553 8.07 -47.88 36.64
C ALA A 553 8.96 -48.02 37.89
N GLN A 554 9.09 -46.96 38.70
CA GLN A 554 9.92 -46.96 39.90
C GLN A 554 9.16 -47.42 41.16
N PHE A 555 7.84 -47.62 41.07
CA PHE A 555 7.07 -48.20 42.16
C PHE A 555 7.20 -49.73 42.16
N PRO A 556 7.28 -50.36 43.34
CA PRO A 556 7.19 -51.82 43.43
C PRO A 556 5.92 -52.31 42.73
N GLN A 557 6.06 -53.24 41.78
CA GLN A 557 4.91 -54.01 41.32
C GLN A 557 4.52 -54.97 42.44
N ASP A 558 3.23 -55.10 42.75
CA ASP A 558 2.74 -56.09 43.71
C ASP A 558 3.12 -57.50 43.19
N ASP A 559 4.15 -58.11 43.77
CA ASP A 559 4.43 -59.56 43.71
C ASP A 559 3.95 -60.24 45.01
#